data_AF-A0A7R9B121-F1
#
_entry.id   AF-A0A7R9B121-F1
#
_cell.length_a   1.000
_cell.length_b   1.000
_cell.length_c   1.000
_cell.angle_alpha   90.00
_cell.angle_beta   90.00
_cell.angle_gamma   90.00
#
_symmetry.space_group_name_H-M   'P 1'
#
loop_
_entity.id
_entity.type
_entity.pdbx_description
1 polymer ?
#
loop_
_entity_poly.entity_id
_entity_poly.type
_entity_poly.pdbx_seq_one_letter_code
_entity_poly.pdbx_strand_id
1 'polypeptide(L)'
;MVSSVAGDSPDMEFPDADLHLQDMACVRGVDSDTGTSHLHTVLFVPGLAWLVIPQTWSFQMPTYTYRTWRVFVVLTAIPGLLTSILYCLFPESPKFLLSQGKEQECLAILQRIYSINTGKNPETYPVKRVLLVESLEAVNQIKKTKGSFVETMKTVGRQTLPLFRAPHILHTVICFIMMMSFFGVSYGIYMWLPEMFNTMSKFSELHPEESGSICVAYTKSGNSTNNIISSSKLNETYSSGSSLSAGSHPMEEALVSTCSSVVDPETFQKTLVVGGVSAVLFLLYGLTLLGASGSGIALDFVSSSVAVVGFSCLVVSLLFTCISVLSAFIVDIFPTHLRGMAVSLSLMIGRIGIVAGSFVVGTLLEVNCFSTFLLLGGIPLGCAFLTFFLPSNQEQKK
;
A
#
# COMPACT_ATOMS: atom_id res chain seq x y z
N MET A 1 21.00 0.37 20.85
CA MET A 1 21.07 1.49 21.81
C MET A 1 22.09 2.49 21.28
N VAL A 2 21.69 3.75 21.09
CA VAL A 2 22.60 4.86 20.83
C VAL A 2 23.06 5.33 22.21
N SER A 3 24.31 5.73 22.41
CA SER A 3 24.70 6.38 23.66
C SER A 3 25.47 7.64 23.33
N SER A 4 24.98 8.78 23.82
CA SER A 4 25.70 10.05 23.75
C SER A 4 26.60 10.18 24.96
N VAL A 5 27.83 10.64 24.76
CA VAL A 5 28.76 10.96 25.85
C VAL A 5 29.02 12.46 25.79
N ALA A 6 28.51 13.18 26.78
CA ALA A 6 28.83 14.59 26.98
C ALA A 6 30.25 14.68 27.59
N GLY A 7 31.10 15.54 27.03
CA GLY A 7 32.45 15.76 27.54
C GLY A 7 32.47 16.68 28.75
N ASP A 8 33.16 16.23 29.80
CA ASP A 8 33.68 16.91 30.99
C ASP A 8 32.69 17.48 32.02
N SER A 9 32.11 16.59 32.84
CA SER A 9 31.85 16.74 34.30
C SER A 9 31.25 15.43 34.85
N PRO A 10 31.49 15.08 36.13
CA PRO A 10 31.32 13.71 36.62
C PRO A 10 29.84 13.32 36.74
N ASP A 11 29.53 12.11 36.26
CA ASP A 11 28.39 11.26 36.59
C ASP A 11 27.03 11.96 36.73
N MET A 12 26.38 12.22 35.58
CA MET A 12 24.93 12.41 35.54
C MET A 12 24.37 11.55 34.40
N GLU A 13 24.01 10.31 34.72
CA GLU A 13 23.17 9.46 33.86
C GLU A 13 21.84 10.17 33.64
N PHE A 14 21.62 10.71 32.44
CA PHE A 14 20.31 11.17 32.00
C PHE A 14 19.62 10.02 31.25
N PRO A 15 18.61 9.35 31.85
CA PRO A 15 17.86 8.29 31.18
C PRO A 15 16.99 8.80 30.00
N ASP A 16 16.91 10.11 29.78
CA ASP A 16 16.07 10.77 28.76
C ASP A 16 16.82 11.24 27.49
N ALA A 17 18.14 10.99 27.39
CA ALA A 17 18.93 11.47 26.25
C ALA A 17 18.58 10.78 24.92
N ASP A 18 18.17 9.51 24.97
CA ASP A 18 17.80 8.71 23.79
C ASP A 18 16.47 9.16 23.16
N LEU A 19 15.51 9.57 24.00
CA LEU A 19 14.20 10.05 23.54
C LEU A 19 14.34 11.44 22.89
N HIS A 20 15.15 12.32 23.49
CA HIS A 20 15.42 13.66 22.95
C HIS A 20 16.19 13.63 21.62
N LEU A 21 17.07 12.64 21.41
CA LEU A 21 17.81 12.53 20.14
C LEU A 21 16.92 12.06 18.99
N GLN A 22 15.96 11.16 19.24
CA GLN A 22 14.97 10.75 18.24
C GLN A 22 14.07 11.92 17.83
N ASP A 23 13.59 12.71 18.80
CA ASP A 23 12.75 13.89 18.53
C ASP A 23 13.50 15.04 17.84
N MET A 24 14.81 15.16 18.09
CA MET A 24 15.65 16.17 17.41
C MET A 24 16.10 15.74 16.00
N ALA A 25 16.04 14.46 15.67
CA ALA A 25 16.48 13.92 14.39
C ALA A 25 15.43 14.01 13.27
N CYS A 26 14.17 14.34 13.60
CA CYS A 26 13.12 14.57 12.61
C CYS A 26 12.91 16.07 12.37
N VAL A 27 12.76 16.49 11.11
CA VAL A 27 12.35 17.87 10.81
C VAL A 27 10.89 18.03 11.21
N ARG A 28 10.60 18.95 12.15
CA ARG A 28 9.23 19.18 12.62
C ARG A 28 8.34 19.61 11.44
N GLY A 29 7.28 18.85 11.18
CA GLY A 29 6.27 19.15 10.15
C GLY A 29 6.21 18.19 8.96
N VAL A 30 7.00 17.11 8.93
CA VAL A 30 6.98 16.11 7.84
C VAL A 30 6.00 14.95 8.13
N ASP A 31 5.54 14.77 9.37
CA ASP A 31 4.88 13.53 9.82
C ASP A 31 3.37 13.42 9.46
N SER A 32 2.75 14.43 8.86
CA SER A 32 1.28 14.52 8.76
C SER A 32 0.63 14.04 7.44
N ASP A 33 1.38 13.65 6.39
CA ASP A 33 0.80 13.53 5.04
C ASP A 33 0.66 12.12 4.43
N THR A 34 0.88 11.06 5.21
CA THR A 34 0.83 9.70 4.63
C THR A 34 -0.59 9.32 4.17
N GLY A 35 -1.65 9.79 4.86
CA GLY A 35 -3.05 9.48 4.49
C GLY A 35 -3.60 10.28 3.31
N THR A 36 -3.22 11.55 3.18
CA THR A 36 -3.64 12.48 2.11
C THR A 36 -2.96 12.13 0.77
N SER A 37 -1.72 11.64 0.82
CA SER A 37 -0.92 11.27 -0.36
C SER A 37 -1.53 10.14 -1.22
N HIS A 38 -2.18 9.16 -0.60
CA HIS A 38 -2.81 8.04 -1.31
C HIS A 38 -4.04 8.49 -2.12
N LEU A 39 -4.88 9.36 -1.55
CA LEU A 39 -6.07 9.87 -2.23
C LEU A 39 -5.70 10.73 -3.46
N HIS A 40 -4.68 11.58 -3.33
CA HIS A 40 -4.16 12.37 -4.44
C HIS A 40 -3.64 11.50 -5.59
N THR A 41 -2.94 10.41 -5.27
CA THR A 41 -2.40 9.49 -6.28
C THR A 41 -3.52 8.73 -7.02
N VAL A 42 -4.57 8.31 -6.30
CA VAL A 42 -5.70 7.56 -6.86
C VAL A 42 -6.58 8.43 -7.77
N LEU A 43 -6.69 9.74 -7.52
CA LEU A 43 -7.47 10.65 -8.36
C LEU A 43 -6.65 11.24 -9.52
N PHE A 44 -5.34 11.43 -9.32
CA PHE A 44 -4.46 12.04 -10.31
C PHE A 44 -4.36 11.24 -11.61
N VAL A 45 -4.12 9.93 -11.51
CA VAL A 45 -3.92 9.08 -12.69
C VAL A 45 -5.21 8.95 -13.53
N PRO A 46 -6.39 8.62 -12.97
CA PRO A 46 -7.64 8.62 -13.73
C PRO A 46 -8.02 10.00 -14.27
N GLY A 47 -7.78 11.08 -13.51
CA GLY A 47 -8.04 12.44 -13.97
C GLY A 47 -7.20 12.83 -15.19
N LEU A 48 -5.90 12.50 -15.18
CA LEU A 48 -5.04 12.66 -16.35
C LEU A 48 -5.46 11.77 -17.52
N ALA A 49 -5.84 10.52 -17.25
CA ALA A 49 -6.30 9.59 -18.28
C ALA A 49 -7.53 10.15 -19.00
N TRP A 50 -8.51 10.65 -18.25
CA TRP A 50 -9.73 11.28 -18.77
C TRP A 50 -9.44 12.52 -19.62
N LEU A 51 -8.46 13.34 -19.23
CA LEU A 51 -8.09 14.54 -19.97
C LEU A 51 -7.37 14.21 -21.30
N VAL A 52 -6.46 13.23 -21.26
CA VAL A 52 -5.46 13.02 -22.33
C VAL A 52 -5.89 11.94 -23.33
N ILE A 53 -6.45 10.81 -22.88
CA ILE A 53 -6.74 9.66 -23.75
C ILE A 53 -7.80 9.98 -24.82
N PRO A 54 -8.92 10.67 -24.52
CA PRO A 54 -9.98 10.93 -25.50
C PRO A 54 -9.60 11.91 -26.62
N GLN A 55 -8.43 12.54 -26.54
CA GLN A 55 -7.98 13.50 -27.55
C GLN A 55 -7.61 12.78 -28.86
N THR A 56 -7.87 13.42 -30.00
CA THR A 56 -7.67 12.82 -31.33
C THR A 56 -6.38 13.26 -32.03
N TRP A 57 -5.63 14.20 -31.45
CA TRP A 57 -4.38 14.67 -32.03
C TRP A 57 -3.30 13.59 -31.98
N SER A 58 -2.39 13.63 -32.95
CA SER A 58 -1.21 12.77 -32.97
C SER A 58 -0.03 13.51 -33.58
N PHE A 59 1.17 13.25 -33.09
CA PHE A 59 2.38 13.82 -33.65
C PHE A 59 2.98 12.83 -34.64
N GLN A 60 3.15 13.25 -35.89
CA GLN A 60 3.81 12.43 -36.90
C GLN A 60 5.33 12.58 -36.74
N MET A 61 6.00 11.53 -36.26
CA MET A 61 7.46 11.46 -36.22
C MET A 61 7.96 10.68 -37.45
N PRO A 62 9.23 10.85 -37.87
CA PRO A 62 9.76 10.24 -39.10
C PRO A 62 9.61 8.71 -39.20
N THR A 63 9.49 8.01 -38.06
CA THR A 63 9.49 6.53 -38.00
C THR A 63 8.20 5.95 -37.40
N TYR A 64 7.41 6.74 -36.68
CA TYR A 64 6.17 6.26 -36.05
C TYR A 64 5.24 7.43 -35.67
N THR A 65 3.95 7.15 -35.56
CA THR A 65 2.97 8.13 -35.07
C THR A 65 2.91 8.13 -33.54
N TYR A 66 3.18 9.28 -32.92
CA TYR A 66 3.09 9.47 -31.47
C TYR A 66 1.63 9.76 -31.08
N ARG A 67 0.97 8.77 -30.49
CA ARG A 67 -0.44 8.85 -30.06
C ARG A 67 -0.59 9.39 -28.63
N THR A 68 -1.77 9.88 -28.30
CA THR A 68 -2.13 10.49 -27.00
C THR A 68 -1.86 9.60 -25.78
N TRP A 69 -2.10 8.28 -25.88
CA TRP A 69 -1.79 7.34 -24.79
C TRP A 69 -0.31 7.33 -24.41
N ARG A 70 0.61 7.59 -25.35
CA ARG A 70 2.04 7.70 -25.05
C ARG A 70 2.36 9.00 -24.30
N VAL A 71 1.63 10.08 -24.59
CA VAL A 71 1.74 11.33 -23.84
C VAL A 71 1.23 11.11 -22.41
N PHE A 72 0.12 10.41 -22.24
CA PHE A 72 -0.38 10.03 -20.92
C PHE A 72 0.69 9.27 -20.09
N VAL A 73 1.34 8.26 -20.68
CA VAL A 73 2.44 7.53 -20.00
C VAL A 73 3.57 8.47 -19.57
N VAL A 74 4.01 9.38 -20.45
CA VAL A 74 5.05 10.36 -20.10
C VAL A 74 4.61 11.28 -18.98
N LEU A 75 3.39 11.82 -19.03
CA LEU A 75 2.87 12.72 -17.99
C LEU A 75 2.79 12.02 -16.62
N THR A 76 2.40 10.74 -16.59
CA THR A 76 2.39 9.97 -15.34
C THR A 76 3.79 9.65 -14.79
N ALA A 77 4.83 9.69 -15.62
CA ALA A 77 6.21 9.45 -15.21
C ALA A 77 6.90 10.69 -14.61
N ILE A 78 6.43 11.90 -14.94
CA ILE A 78 7.05 13.16 -14.50
C ILE A 78 7.13 13.27 -12.96
N PRO A 79 6.06 13.01 -12.18
CA PRO A 79 6.16 13.06 -10.72
C PRO A 79 7.22 12.09 -10.17
N GLY A 80 7.29 10.86 -10.72
CA GLY A 80 8.29 9.87 -10.31
C GLY A 80 9.72 10.32 -10.61
N LEU A 81 9.96 10.93 -11.77
CA LEU A 81 11.26 11.50 -12.12
C LEU A 81 11.62 12.67 -11.20
N LEU A 82 10.67 13.56 -10.93
CA LEU A 82 10.88 14.67 -10.01
C LEU A 82 11.23 14.19 -8.61
N THR A 83 10.47 13.20 -8.08
CA THR A 83 10.79 12.57 -6.79
C THR A 83 12.16 11.91 -6.81
N SER A 84 12.56 11.24 -7.89
CA SER A 84 13.89 10.65 -8.01
C SER A 84 15.00 11.71 -7.97
N ILE A 85 14.82 12.85 -8.66
CA ILE A 85 15.78 13.96 -8.64
C ILE A 85 15.86 14.55 -7.23
N LEU A 86 14.71 14.79 -6.59
CA LEU A 86 14.65 15.29 -5.22
C LEU A 86 15.33 14.32 -4.25
N TYR A 87 15.16 13.02 -4.42
CA TYR A 87 15.80 11.99 -3.59
C TYR A 87 17.33 12.06 -3.65
N CYS A 88 17.91 12.33 -4.82
CA CYS A 88 19.36 12.54 -4.97
C CYS A 88 19.88 13.77 -4.20
N LEU A 89 19.00 14.70 -3.81
CA LEU A 89 19.36 15.88 -3.02
C LEU A 89 19.24 15.64 -1.51
N PHE A 90 18.61 14.53 -1.08
CA PHE A 90 18.51 14.21 0.34
C PHE A 90 19.86 13.79 0.90
N PRO A 91 20.24 14.30 2.08
CA PRO A 91 21.44 13.84 2.75
C PRO A 91 21.26 12.39 3.21
N GLU A 92 22.38 11.65 3.26
CA GLU A 92 22.40 10.28 3.77
C GLU A 92 21.87 10.17 5.20
N SER A 93 21.30 9.01 5.56
CA SER A 93 20.76 8.81 6.91
C SER A 93 21.86 8.91 7.98
N PRO A 94 21.67 9.70 9.05
CA PRO A 94 22.65 9.79 10.15
C PRO A 94 23.03 8.42 10.73
N LYS A 95 22.07 7.50 10.83
CA LYS A 95 22.30 6.13 11.30
C LYS A 95 23.21 5.34 10.36
N PHE A 96 23.05 5.51 9.06
CA PHE A 96 23.90 4.86 8.06
C PHE A 96 25.33 5.38 8.15
N LEU A 97 25.53 6.69 8.23
CA LEU A 97 26.86 7.29 8.36
C LEU A 97 27.59 6.82 9.63
N LEU A 98 26.89 6.74 10.76
CA LEU A 98 27.44 6.17 12.00
C LEU A 98 27.81 4.69 11.85
N SER A 99 27.00 3.89 11.14
CA SER A 99 27.31 2.48 10.89
C SER A 99 28.56 2.28 10.02
N GLN A 100 28.88 3.26 9.16
CA GLN A 100 30.09 3.29 8.34
C GLN A 100 31.30 3.92 9.06
N GLY A 101 31.16 4.33 10.32
CA GLY A 101 32.21 5.02 11.08
C GLY A 101 32.43 6.48 10.67
N LYS A 102 31.55 7.07 9.86
CA LYS A 102 31.61 8.46 9.40
C LYS A 102 30.94 9.41 10.40
N GLU A 103 31.50 9.50 11.61
CA GLU A 103 30.93 10.28 12.72
C GLU A 103 30.83 11.79 12.40
N GLN A 104 31.86 12.36 11.77
CA GLN A 104 31.88 13.79 11.44
C GLN A 104 30.79 14.20 10.45
N GLU A 105 30.55 13.39 9.41
CA GLU A 105 29.47 13.61 8.44
C GLU A 105 28.09 13.49 9.12
N CYS A 106 27.93 12.53 10.05
CA CYS A 106 26.71 12.39 10.84
C CYS A 106 26.43 13.63 11.69
N LEU A 107 27.44 14.13 12.42
CA LEU A 107 27.30 15.33 13.26
C LEU A 107 26.91 16.55 12.43
N ALA A 108 27.50 16.74 11.24
CA ALA A 108 27.15 17.84 10.35
C ALA A 108 25.66 17.80 9.93
N ILE A 109 25.11 16.61 9.68
CA ILE A 109 23.69 16.44 9.34
C ILE A 109 22.80 16.74 10.56
N LEU A 110 23.15 16.23 11.74
CA LEU A 110 22.38 16.49 12.97
C LEU A 110 22.37 17.98 13.34
N GLN A 111 23.52 18.65 13.18
CA GLN A 111 23.64 20.10 13.36
C GLN A 111 22.75 20.87 12.36
N ARG A 112 22.70 20.44 11.10
CA ARG A 112 21.80 21.02 10.09
C ARG A 112 20.34 20.85 10.48
N ILE A 113 19.92 19.64 10.87
CA ILE A 113 18.55 19.37 11.32
C ILE A 113 18.20 20.23 12.55
N TYR A 114 19.09 20.32 13.53
CA TYR A 114 18.94 21.20 14.69
C TYR A 114 18.72 22.66 14.30
N SER A 115 19.53 23.19 13.38
CA SER A 115 19.41 24.57 12.91
C SER A 115 18.08 24.84 12.20
N ILE A 116 17.58 23.88 11.41
CA ILE A 116 16.29 23.98 10.72
C ILE A 116 15.13 23.95 11.74
N ASN A 117 15.18 23.05 12.72
CA ASN A 117 14.12 22.88 13.71
C ASN A 117 14.03 24.00 14.74
N THR A 118 15.18 24.60 15.08
CA THR A 118 15.26 25.60 16.16
C THR A 118 15.51 27.02 15.68
N GLY A 119 15.92 27.21 14.42
CA GLY A 119 16.40 28.48 13.88
C GLY A 119 17.74 28.95 14.45
N LYS A 120 18.40 28.16 15.31
CA LYS A 120 19.68 28.52 15.96
C LYS A 120 20.87 28.10 15.10
N ASN A 121 22.04 28.70 15.37
CA ASN A 121 23.26 28.39 14.64
C ASN A 121 23.65 26.90 14.80
N PRO A 122 24.00 26.16 13.73
CA PRO A 122 24.45 24.77 13.79
C PRO A 122 25.53 24.47 14.84
N GLU A 123 26.44 25.42 15.10
CA GLU A 123 27.55 25.27 16.06
C GLU A 123 27.08 25.23 17.52
N THR A 124 25.86 25.69 17.81
CA THR A 124 25.27 25.64 19.16
C THR A 124 24.65 24.28 19.50
N TYR A 125 24.77 23.30 18.61
CA TYR A 125 24.29 21.94 18.84
C TYR A 125 25.04 21.29 20.04
N PRO A 126 24.31 20.80 21.07
CA PRO A 126 24.94 20.35 22.32
C PRO A 126 25.72 19.04 22.21
N VAL A 127 25.45 18.20 21.20
CA VAL A 127 26.05 16.87 21.08
C VAL A 127 27.32 16.95 20.22
N LYS A 128 28.47 16.64 20.84
CA LYS A 128 29.80 16.68 20.19
C LYS A 128 30.30 15.33 19.69
N ARG A 129 29.76 14.22 20.22
CA ARG A 129 30.09 12.86 19.80
C ARG A 129 28.85 11.97 19.82
N VAL A 130 28.77 11.07 18.84
CA VAL A 130 27.69 10.09 18.74
C VAL A 130 28.31 8.74 18.43
N LEU A 131 28.10 7.77 19.32
CA LEU A 131 28.63 6.42 19.19
C LEU A 131 27.47 5.43 19.02
N LEU A 132 27.62 4.52 18.06
CA LEU A 132 26.73 3.38 17.88
C LEU A 132 27.40 2.16 18.53
N VAL A 133 26.88 1.68 19.67
CA VAL A 133 27.51 0.58 20.42
C VAL A 133 27.61 -0.71 19.59
N GLU A 134 26.65 -0.97 18.69
CA GLU A 134 26.67 -2.11 17.76
C GLU A 134 27.72 -1.98 16.64
N SER A 135 28.21 -0.77 16.32
CA SER A 135 29.10 -0.57 15.16
C SER A 135 30.55 -0.94 15.46
N LEU A 136 31.04 -0.91 16.70
CA LEU A 136 32.44 -1.25 16.97
C LEU A 136 32.75 -2.74 16.67
N GLU A 137 31.81 -3.63 16.98
CA GLU A 137 31.94 -5.07 16.70
C GLU A 137 31.61 -5.38 15.23
N ALA A 138 30.61 -4.71 14.66
CA ALA A 138 30.20 -4.90 13.26
C ALA A 138 31.20 -4.32 12.25
N VAL A 139 31.80 -3.15 12.49
CA VAL A 139 32.82 -2.54 11.62
C VAL A 139 34.09 -3.39 11.57
N ASN A 140 34.45 -4.04 12.68
CA ASN A 140 35.57 -4.99 12.71
C ASN A 140 35.29 -6.29 11.95
N GLN A 141 34.02 -6.71 11.87
CA GLN A 141 33.58 -7.84 11.02
C GLN A 141 33.51 -7.44 9.53
N ILE A 142 32.98 -6.27 9.20
CA ILE A 142 32.82 -5.78 7.81
C ILE A 142 34.18 -5.58 7.11
N LYS A 143 35.21 -5.11 7.83
CA LYS A 143 36.57 -5.01 7.29
C LYS A 143 37.19 -6.36 6.87
N LYS A 144 36.67 -7.49 7.38
CA LYS A 144 37.18 -8.83 7.06
C LYS A 144 36.48 -9.48 5.86
N THR A 145 35.34 -8.97 5.41
CA THR A 145 34.53 -9.67 4.39
C THR A 145 34.14 -8.74 3.26
N LYS A 146 34.85 -8.85 2.12
CA LYS A 146 34.34 -8.38 0.82
C LYS A 146 33.09 -9.19 0.50
N GLY A 147 31.92 -8.69 0.91
CA GLY A 147 30.67 -9.44 0.88
C GLY A 147 30.29 -9.90 -0.52
N SER A 148 30.34 -11.22 -0.73
CA SER A 148 29.70 -11.88 -1.87
C SER A 148 28.17 -11.75 -1.74
N PHE A 149 27.44 -11.62 -2.86
CA PHE A 149 25.97 -11.59 -2.89
C PHE A 149 25.33 -12.71 -2.06
N VAL A 150 25.98 -13.88 -2.02
CA VAL A 150 25.58 -15.05 -1.22
C VAL A 150 25.58 -14.75 0.28
N GLU A 151 26.55 -13.98 0.77
CA GLU A 151 26.70 -13.64 2.18
C GLU A 151 25.69 -12.57 2.63
N THR A 152 25.36 -11.64 1.73
CA THR A 152 24.24 -10.71 1.93
C THR A 152 22.92 -11.48 2.02
N MET A 153 22.64 -12.41 1.11
CA MET A 153 21.43 -13.25 1.16
C MET A 153 21.38 -14.12 2.42
N LYS A 154 22.51 -14.66 2.86
CA LYS A 154 22.59 -15.43 4.11
C LYS A 154 22.32 -14.57 5.35
N THR A 155 22.74 -13.30 5.32
CA THR A 155 22.47 -12.33 6.38
C THR A 155 20.99 -11.96 6.45
N VAL A 156 20.37 -11.68 5.29
CA VAL A 156 18.92 -11.47 5.20
C VAL A 156 18.17 -12.70 5.72
N GLY A 157 18.56 -13.90 5.26
CA GLY A 157 17.95 -15.14 5.73
C GLY A 157 18.03 -15.33 7.26
N ARG A 158 19.17 -15.00 7.87
CA ARG A 158 19.32 -15.05 9.34
C ARG A 158 18.43 -14.04 10.08
N GLN A 159 18.23 -12.85 9.50
CA GLN A 159 17.38 -11.80 10.08
C GLN A 159 15.88 -12.08 9.89
N THR A 160 15.50 -12.78 8.81
CA THR A 160 14.10 -13.15 8.54
C THR A 160 13.70 -14.44 9.26
N LEU A 161 14.64 -15.37 9.51
CA LEU A 161 14.37 -16.66 10.16
C LEU A 161 13.55 -16.58 11.48
N PRO A 162 13.72 -15.56 12.36
CA PRO A 162 12.90 -15.43 13.57
C PRO A 162 11.40 -15.36 13.33
N LEU A 163 10.93 -14.84 12.18
CA LEU A 163 9.50 -14.84 11.82
C LEU A 163 8.95 -16.27 11.65
N PHE A 164 9.79 -17.16 11.15
CA PHE A 164 9.43 -18.55 10.85
C PHE A 164 9.78 -19.51 11.99
N ARG A 165 9.99 -18.99 13.21
CA ARG A 165 10.18 -19.80 14.42
C ARG A 165 8.97 -19.65 15.35
N ALA A 166 8.77 -20.66 16.19
CA ALA A 166 7.80 -20.57 17.28
C ALA A 166 8.19 -19.41 18.22
N PRO A 167 7.24 -18.61 18.74
CA PRO A 167 5.78 -18.76 18.63
C PRO A 167 5.12 -18.03 17.42
N HIS A 168 5.88 -17.32 16.59
CA HIS A 168 5.32 -16.39 15.58
C HIS A 168 4.98 -17.02 14.22
N ILE A 169 5.39 -18.27 13.97
CA ILE A 169 5.22 -18.91 12.65
C ILE A 169 3.75 -19.01 12.21
N LEU A 170 2.83 -19.36 13.10
CA LEU A 170 1.41 -19.50 12.77
C LEU A 170 0.83 -18.15 12.30
N HIS A 171 1.06 -17.10 13.07
CA HIS A 171 0.62 -15.75 12.76
C HIS A 171 1.23 -15.24 11.46
N THR A 172 2.51 -15.49 11.24
CA THR A 172 3.21 -15.15 10.00
C THR A 172 2.55 -15.81 8.79
N VAL A 173 2.28 -17.12 8.87
CA VAL A 173 1.65 -17.88 7.78
C VAL A 173 0.22 -17.39 7.52
N ILE A 174 -0.57 -17.12 8.56
CA ILE A 174 -1.92 -16.56 8.42
C ILE A 174 -1.87 -15.20 7.72
N CYS A 175 -1.02 -14.28 8.17
CA CYS A 175 -0.86 -12.96 7.55
C CYS A 175 -0.43 -13.05 6.08
N PHE A 176 0.44 -14.01 5.72
CA PHE A 176 0.86 -14.22 4.34
C PHE A 176 -0.25 -14.74 3.45
N ILE A 177 -1.02 -15.72 3.92
CA ILE A 177 -2.18 -16.25 3.19
C ILE A 177 -3.20 -15.13 2.97
N MET A 178 -3.52 -14.36 4.01
CA MET A 178 -4.46 -13.25 3.91
C MET A 178 -3.96 -12.16 2.95
N MET A 179 -2.68 -11.76 3.01
CA MET A 179 -2.11 -10.78 2.07
C MET A 179 -2.15 -11.27 0.63
N MET A 180 -1.75 -12.51 0.38
CA MET A 180 -1.81 -13.10 -0.97
C MET A 180 -3.24 -13.10 -1.51
N SER A 181 -4.21 -13.50 -0.69
CA SER A 181 -5.63 -13.53 -1.03
C SER A 181 -6.19 -12.15 -1.35
N PHE A 182 -5.95 -11.14 -0.50
CA PHE A 182 -6.51 -9.80 -0.71
C PHE A 182 -5.95 -9.13 -1.96
N PHE A 183 -4.64 -9.21 -2.17
CA PHE A 183 -4.01 -8.69 -3.38
C PHE A 183 -4.46 -9.45 -4.62
N GLY A 184 -4.53 -10.78 -4.55
CA GLY A 184 -4.93 -11.60 -5.70
C GLY A 184 -6.36 -11.34 -6.15
N VAL A 185 -7.31 -11.26 -5.20
CA VAL A 185 -8.73 -10.99 -5.53
C VAL A 185 -8.91 -9.55 -6.02
N SER A 186 -8.34 -8.55 -5.33
CA SER A 186 -8.54 -7.13 -5.68
C SER A 186 -7.92 -6.78 -7.04
N TYR A 187 -6.65 -7.15 -7.27
CA TYR A 187 -5.99 -6.86 -8.54
C TYR A 187 -6.42 -7.81 -9.65
N GLY A 188 -6.87 -9.03 -9.32
CA GLY A 188 -7.47 -9.96 -10.27
C GLY A 188 -8.73 -9.37 -10.89
N ILE A 189 -9.68 -8.93 -10.06
CA ILE A 189 -10.91 -8.26 -10.55
C ILE A 189 -10.55 -6.96 -11.27
N TYR A 190 -9.68 -6.13 -10.68
CA TYR A 190 -9.33 -4.82 -11.26
C TYR A 190 -8.76 -4.93 -12.68
N MET A 191 -7.91 -5.94 -12.94
CA MET A 191 -7.32 -6.18 -14.25
C MET A 191 -8.37 -6.54 -15.32
N TRP A 192 -9.37 -7.34 -14.94
CA TRP A 192 -10.38 -7.87 -15.87
C TRP A 192 -11.68 -7.04 -15.90
N LEU A 193 -11.78 -6.02 -15.06
CA LEU A 193 -12.94 -5.14 -14.97
C LEU A 193 -13.37 -4.54 -16.33
N PRO A 194 -12.44 -4.05 -17.20
CA PRO A 194 -12.84 -3.51 -18.49
C PRO A 194 -13.47 -4.57 -19.41
N GLU A 195 -12.92 -5.79 -19.40
CA GLU A 195 -13.42 -6.90 -20.23
C GLU A 195 -14.82 -7.35 -19.75
N MET A 196 -15.02 -7.44 -18.44
CA MET A 196 -16.31 -7.72 -17.83
C MET A 196 -17.37 -6.68 -18.22
N PHE A 197 -17.03 -5.39 -18.16
CA PHE A 197 -17.92 -4.31 -18.58
C PHE A 197 -18.22 -4.39 -20.08
N ASN A 198 -17.20 -4.54 -20.92
CA ASN A 198 -17.35 -4.60 -22.38
C ASN A 198 -18.19 -5.79 -22.83
N THR A 199 -17.96 -6.97 -22.23
CA THR A 199 -18.74 -8.17 -22.50
C THR A 199 -20.21 -7.95 -22.15
N MET A 200 -20.49 -7.34 -20.99
CA MET A 200 -21.86 -7.06 -20.57
C MET A 200 -22.54 -5.99 -21.44
N SER A 201 -21.80 -4.95 -21.84
CA SER A 201 -22.31 -3.90 -22.74
C SER A 201 -22.67 -4.48 -24.12
N LYS A 202 -21.76 -5.28 -24.71
CA LYS A 202 -22.01 -5.96 -25.99
C LYS A 202 -23.19 -6.90 -25.92
N PHE A 203 -23.34 -7.66 -24.83
CA PHE A 203 -24.49 -8.55 -24.64
C PHE A 203 -25.81 -7.76 -24.61
N SER A 204 -25.86 -6.64 -23.88
CA SER A 204 -27.05 -5.78 -23.78
C SER A 204 -27.43 -5.15 -25.12
N GLU A 205 -26.46 -4.86 -25.99
CA GLU A 205 -26.69 -4.32 -27.34
C GLU A 205 -27.17 -5.41 -28.32
N LEU A 206 -26.58 -6.60 -28.27
CA LEU A 206 -26.89 -7.70 -29.20
C LEU A 206 -28.18 -8.44 -28.85
N HIS A 207 -28.58 -8.43 -27.58
CA HIS A 207 -29.76 -9.14 -27.08
C HIS A 207 -30.68 -8.23 -26.25
N PRO A 208 -31.30 -7.19 -26.85
CA PRO A 208 -32.08 -6.19 -26.12
C PRO A 208 -33.34 -6.74 -25.43
N GLU A 209 -33.87 -7.89 -25.88
CA GLU A 209 -35.07 -8.52 -25.28
C GLU A 209 -34.72 -9.61 -24.25
N GLU A 210 -33.45 -9.95 -24.06
CA GLU A 210 -33.02 -10.98 -23.13
C GLU A 210 -32.22 -10.39 -21.96
N SER A 211 -32.75 -10.53 -20.75
CA SER A 211 -31.98 -10.29 -19.53
C SER A 211 -31.11 -11.51 -19.23
N GLY A 212 -29.80 -11.30 -19.10
CA GLY A 212 -28.84 -12.34 -18.77
C GLY A 212 -27.81 -11.82 -17.77
N SER A 213 -27.32 -12.70 -16.90
CA SER A 213 -26.21 -12.35 -16.02
C SER A 213 -24.89 -12.30 -16.78
N ILE A 214 -23.86 -11.75 -16.14
CA ILE A 214 -22.51 -11.69 -16.72
C ILE A 214 -21.98 -13.06 -17.19
N CYS A 215 -22.27 -14.16 -16.49
CA CYS A 215 -21.82 -15.49 -16.94
C CYS A 215 -22.58 -16.02 -18.15
N VAL A 216 -23.85 -15.63 -18.30
CA VAL A 216 -24.60 -15.89 -19.54
C VAL A 216 -23.96 -15.12 -20.69
N ALA A 217 -23.56 -13.87 -20.46
CA ALA A 217 -22.87 -13.05 -21.47
C ALA A 217 -21.54 -13.68 -21.92
N TYR A 218 -20.70 -14.17 -20.99
CA TYR A 218 -19.45 -14.88 -21.33
C TYR A 218 -19.70 -16.19 -22.11
N THR A 219 -20.70 -16.97 -21.70
CA THR A 219 -21.05 -18.24 -22.38
C THR A 219 -21.47 -18.00 -23.83
N LYS A 220 -22.27 -16.96 -24.09
CA LYS A 220 -22.69 -16.60 -25.45
C LYS A 220 -21.55 -15.98 -26.27
N SER A 221 -20.68 -15.19 -25.64
CA SER A 221 -19.49 -14.62 -26.28
C SER A 221 -18.55 -15.73 -26.78
N GLY A 222 -18.22 -16.71 -25.94
CA GLY A 222 -17.35 -17.84 -26.30
C GLY A 222 -17.90 -18.73 -27.42
N ASN A 223 -19.21 -18.98 -27.44
CA ASN A 223 -19.85 -19.74 -28.52
C ASN A 223 -19.91 -18.98 -29.85
N SER A 224 -19.95 -17.65 -29.81
CA SER A 224 -19.94 -16.80 -31.00
C SER A 224 -18.58 -16.84 -31.70
N THR A 225 -17.46 -16.95 -30.96
CA THR A 225 -16.11 -17.03 -31.53
C THR A 225 -15.88 -18.27 -32.41
N ASN A 226 -16.61 -19.38 -32.17
CA ASN A 226 -16.55 -20.57 -33.02
C ASN A 226 -17.37 -20.46 -34.32
N ASN A 227 -18.29 -19.50 -34.40
CA ASN A 227 -19.17 -19.30 -35.56
C ASN A 227 -18.88 -17.99 -36.33
N ILE A 228 -17.98 -17.13 -35.86
CA ILE A 228 -17.61 -15.86 -36.49
C ILE A 228 -16.22 -15.99 -37.15
N ILE A 229 -16.12 -16.82 -38.18
CA ILE A 229 -15.19 -16.55 -39.32
C ILE A 229 -15.90 -15.73 -40.41
N SER A 230 -17.21 -15.48 -40.25
CA SER A 230 -18.02 -14.79 -41.25
C SER A 230 -18.68 -13.55 -40.68
N SER A 231 -18.33 -12.41 -41.27
CA SER A 231 -19.05 -11.13 -41.28
C SER A 231 -19.27 -10.38 -39.96
N SER A 232 -18.59 -9.25 -39.79
CA SER A 232 -19.18 -7.93 -40.10
C SER A 232 -18.22 -6.78 -39.76
N LYS A 233 -18.10 -5.84 -40.70
CA LYS A 233 -17.54 -4.51 -40.47
C LYS A 233 -18.50 -3.74 -39.58
N LEU A 234 -17.99 -3.09 -38.53
CA LEU A 234 -18.73 -2.06 -37.79
C LEU A 234 -17.98 -0.73 -37.90
N ASN A 235 -18.66 0.24 -38.53
CA ASN A 235 -18.25 1.63 -38.61
C ASN A 235 -18.43 2.26 -37.23
N GLU A 236 -17.36 2.80 -36.66
CA GLU A 236 -17.44 3.69 -35.50
C GLU A 236 -18.10 5.00 -35.91
N THR A 237 -19.21 5.35 -35.26
CA THR A 237 -19.75 6.71 -35.29
C THR A 237 -19.76 7.24 -33.86
N TYR A 238 -18.73 8.04 -33.56
CA TYR A 238 -18.59 8.78 -32.31
C TYR A 238 -19.66 9.88 -32.25
N SER A 239 -20.47 9.88 -31.20
CA SER A 239 -21.48 10.93 -30.95
C SER A 239 -21.05 11.76 -29.73
N SER A 240 -20.88 13.06 -29.98
CA SER A 240 -20.48 14.09 -29.02
C SER A 240 -21.70 14.84 -28.46
N GLY A 241 -21.60 15.29 -27.20
CA GLY A 241 -22.45 16.34 -26.58
C GLY A 241 -23.48 15.81 -25.57
N SER A 242 -23.73 16.40 -24.41
CA SER A 242 -23.32 17.70 -23.84
C SER A 242 -23.65 17.80 -22.33
N SER A 243 -23.01 18.77 -21.68
CA SER A 243 -22.97 19.28 -20.30
C SER A 243 -24.26 19.65 -19.55
N LEU A 244 -24.19 19.62 -18.20
CA LEU A 244 -24.50 20.64 -17.13
C LEU A 244 -24.98 19.90 -15.85
N SER A 245 -24.76 20.23 -14.57
CA SER A 245 -24.28 21.37 -13.77
C SER A 245 -23.94 20.78 -12.38
N ALA A 246 -22.72 20.89 -11.85
CA ALA A 246 -22.33 21.81 -10.77
C ALA A 246 -23.38 22.08 -9.67
N GLY A 247 -23.05 21.64 -8.45
CA GLY A 247 -23.74 21.93 -7.19
C GLY A 247 -22.79 21.66 -6.02
N SER A 248 -21.86 22.58 -5.79
CA SER A 248 -20.94 22.65 -4.66
C SER A 248 -21.66 23.19 -3.42
N HIS A 249 -21.38 22.66 -2.22
CA HIS A 249 -21.19 23.44 -0.99
C HIS A 249 -20.46 22.59 0.08
N PRO A 250 -19.80 23.25 1.06
CA PRO A 250 -18.50 22.85 1.60
C PRO A 250 -18.59 22.20 2.99
N MET A 251 -17.53 21.52 3.40
CA MET A 251 -17.30 21.17 4.80
C MET A 251 -15.92 21.70 5.23
N GLU A 252 -15.91 22.97 5.65
CA GLU A 252 -15.06 23.45 6.77
C GLU A 252 -15.58 22.77 8.05
N GLU A 253 -14.82 22.44 9.10
CA GLU A 253 -13.59 22.98 9.66
C GLU A 253 -13.10 21.94 10.71
N ALA A 254 -11.79 21.77 10.91
CA ALA A 254 -11.25 21.41 12.23
C ALA A 254 -9.79 21.86 12.34
N LEU A 255 -9.61 22.81 13.25
CA LEU A 255 -8.48 23.69 13.49
C LEU A 255 -7.36 23.02 14.30
N VAL A 256 -6.14 23.44 13.95
CA VAL A 256 -4.87 23.44 14.70
C VAL A 256 -4.97 23.26 16.22
N SER A 257 -4.17 22.36 16.79
CA SER A 257 -3.80 22.39 18.21
C SER A 257 -2.35 21.95 18.45
N THR A 258 -1.69 22.76 19.26
CA THR A 258 -0.26 22.86 19.56
C THR A 258 0.24 21.76 20.49
N CYS A 259 1.46 21.27 20.26
CA CYS A 259 2.18 20.39 21.18
C CYS A 259 2.72 21.15 22.40
N SER A 260 2.34 20.73 23.61
CA SER A 260 3.09 21.00 24.85
C SER A 260 3.23 19.70 25.64
N SER A 261 4.46 19.46 26.10
CA SER A 261 4.94 18.25 26.75
C SER A 261 4.62 18.24 28.25
N VAL A 262 3.54 17.57 28.64
CA VAL A 262 3.31 16.99 29.98
C VAL A 262 2.42 15.75 29.78
N VAL A 263 2.74 14.62 30.41
CA VAL A 263 1.92 13.40 30.33
C VAL A 263 0.63 13.61 31.13
N ASP A 264 -0.45 13.98 30.45
CA ASP A 264 -1.77 14.22 31.06
C ASP A 264 -2.55 12.92 31.32
N PRO A 265 -3.34 12.86 32.42
CA PRO A 265 -4.21 11.72 32.76
C PRO A 265 -5.28 11.37 31.71
N GLU A 266 -5.53 12.23 30.72
CA GLU A 266 -6.38 11.92 29.55
C GLU A 266 -5.79 10.84 28.63
N THR A 267 -4.47 10.64 28.65
CA THR A 267 -3.77 9.66 27.81
C THR A 267 -4.07 8.21 28.24
N PHE A 268 -4.34 8.01 29.53
CA PHE A 268 -4.78 6.72 30.09
C PHE A 268 -6.22 6.38 29.63
N GLN A 269 -7.08 7.41 29.56
CA GLN A 269 -8.45 7.28 29.05
C GLN A 269 -8.47 7.04 27.53
N LYS A 270 -7.58 7.69 26.77
CA LYS A 270 -7.37 7.44 25.32
C LYS A 270 -6.78 6.05 25.04
N THR A 271 -5.93 5.51 25.93
CA THR A 271 -5.43 4.12 25.84
C THR A 271 -6.51 3.07 26.13
N LEU A 272 -7.46 3.39 27.03
CA LEU A 272 -8.63 2.54 27.30
C LEU A 272 -9.63 2.55 26.13
N VAL A 273 -9.81 3.71 25.49
CA VAL A 273 -10.59 3.87 24.25
C VAL A 273 -9.93 3.11 23.10
N VAL A 274 -8.60 3.11 22.96
CA VAL A 274 -7.88 2.30 21.95
C VAL A 274 -8.15 0.79 22.14
N GLY A 275 -8.32 0.31 23.38
CA GLY A 275 -8.74 -1.07 23.65
C GLY A 275 -10.14 -1.39 23.14
N GLY A 276 -11.13 -0.52 23.38
CA GLY A 276 -12.49 -0.66 22.85
C GLY A 276 -12.60 -0.45 21.34
N VAL A 277 -11.81 0.49 20.80
CA VAL A 277 -11.69 0.77 19.36
C VAL A 277 -11.06 -0.42 18.65
N SER A 278 -10.09 -1.12 19.23
CA SER A 278 -9.52 -2.32 18.58
C SER A 278 -10.56 -3.43 18.37
N ALA A 279 -11.44 -3.69 19.34
CA ALA A 279 -12.52 -4.67 19.20
C ALA A 279 -13.57 -4.25 18.16
N VAL A 280 -13.93 -2.95 18.13
CA VAL A 280 -14.82 -2.39 17.10
C VAL A 280 -14.16 -2.43 15.72
N LEU A 281 -12.87 -2.14 15.61
CA LEU A 281 -12.11 -2.24 14.36
C LEU A 281 -12.02 -3.68 13.86
N PHE A 282 -11.85 -4.67 14.75
CA PHE A 282 -11.89 -6.09 14.38
C PHE A 282 -13.27 -6.54 13.90
N LEU A 283 -14.34 -6.07 14.54
CA LEU A 283 -15.72 -6.32 14.09
C LEU A 283 -16.01 -5.65 12.74
N LEU A 284 -15.57 -4.40 12.55
CA LEU A 284 -15.67 -3.69 11.28
C LEU A 284 -14.83 -4.38 10.19
N TYR A 285 -13.67 -4.93 10.54
CA TYR A 285 -12.82 -5.71 9.64
C TYR A 285 -13.51 -7.00 9.17
N GLY A 286 -14.15 -7.72 10.08
CA GLY A 286 -15.00 -8.86 9.73
C GLY A 286 -16.15 -8.47 8.79
N LEU A 287 -16.82 -7.35 9.08
CA LEU A 287 -17.88 -6.82 8.22
C LEU A 287 -17.39 -6.45 6.82
N THR A 288 -16.20 -5.87 6.70
CA THR A 288 -15.61 -5.55 5.38
C THR A 288 -15.30 -6.80 4.57
N LEU A 289 -14.84 -7.89 5.21
CA LEU A 289 -14.57 -9.16 4.54
C LEU A 289 -15.85 -9.87 4.11
N LEU A 290 -16.90 -9.84 4.95
CA LEU A 290 -18.21 -10.36 4.58
C LEU A 290 -18.85 -9.54 3.45
N GLY A 291 -18.70 -8.22 3.49
CA GLY A 291 -19.13 -7.32 2.41
C GLY A 291 -18.41 -7.61 1.09
N ALA A 292 -17.09 -7.83 1.12
CA ALA A 292 -16.31 -8.22 -0.05
C ALA A 292 -16.74 -9.60 -0.58
N SER A 293 -16.99 -10.55 0.33
CA SER A 293 -17.46 -11.90 -0.01
C SER A 293 -18.82 -11.87 -0.70
N GLY A 294 -19.78 -11.16 -0.10
CA GLY A 294 -21.13 -11.02 -0.62
C GLY A 294 -21.16 -10.29 -1.96
N SER A 295 -20.40 -9.21 -2.11
CA SER A 295 -20.30 -8.48 -3.39
C SER A 295 -19.61 -9.31 -4.49
N GLY A 296 -18.61 -10.13 -4.14
CA GLY A 296 -17.95 -11.05 -5.07
C GLY A 296 -18.89 -12.13 -5.61
N ILE A 297 -19.70 -12.76 -4.75
CA ILE A 297 -20.71 -13.74 -5.18
C ILE A 297 -21.87 -13.07 -5.93
N ALA A 298 -22.29 -11.88 -5.48
CA ALA A 298 -23.39 -11.14 -6.11
C ALA A 298 -23.13 -10.86 -7.59
N LEU A 299 -21.85 -10.68 -7.99
CA LEU A 299 -21.46 -10.45 -9.39
C LEU A 299 -22.00 -11.52 -10.36
N ASP A 300 -22.12 -12.78 -9.93
CA ASP A 300 -22.65 -13.87 -10.76
C ASP A 300 -24.12 -13.63 -11.19
N PHE A 301 -24.88 -12.91 -10.37
CA PHE A 301 -26.30 -12.63 -10.57
C PHE A 301 -26.55 -11.27 -11.24
N VAL A 302 -25.50 -10.46 -11.44
CA VAL A 302 -25.66 -9.12 -11.98
C VAL A 302 -25.94 -9.17 -13.49
N SER A 303 -26.99 -8.47 -13.90
CA SER A 303 -27.46 -8.39 -15.29
C SER A 303 -27.32 -7.00 -15.92
N SER A 304 -26.67 -6.04 -15.24
CA SER A 304 -26.47 -4.67 -15.74
C SER A 304 -24.99 -4.33 -15.77
N SER A 305 -24.49 -3.75 -16.88
CA SER A 305 -23.09 -3.35 -17.04
C SER A 305 -22.63 -2.35 -15.99
N VAL A 306 -23.49 -1.40 -15.59
CA VAL A 306 -23.22 -0.44 -14.53
C VAL A 306 -23.13 -1.12 -13.16
N ALA A 307 -24.01 -2.09 -12.90
CA ALA A 307 -23.98 -2.84 -11.66
C ALA A 307 -22.71 -3.72 -11.58
N VAL A 308 -22.25 -4.31 -12.68
CA VAL A 308 -20.99 -5.08 -12.71
C VAL A 308 -19.82 -4.21 -12.25
N VAL A 309 -19.73 -2.97 -12.75
CA VAL A 309 -18.70 -2.02 -12.33
C VAL A 309 -18.86 -1.65 -10.86
N GLY A 310 -20.08 -1.34 -10.43
CA GLY A 310 -20.37 -0.97 -9.03
C GLY A 310 -19.96 -2.05 -8.02
N PHE A 311 -20.39 -3.29 -8.24
CA PHE A 311 -20.03 -4.41 -7.35
C PHE A 311 -18.53 -4.73 -7.40
N SER A 312 -17.90 -4.67 -8.58
CA SER A 312 -16.45 -4.89 -8.69
C SER A 312 -15.65 -3.81 -7.96
N CYS A 313 -16.03 -2.53 -8.09
CA CYS A 313 -15.43 -1.44 -7.35
C CYS A 313 -15.60 -1.60 -5.83
N LEU A 314 -16.77 -2.10 -5.40
CA LEU A 314 -17.04 -2.40 -3.99
C LEU A 314 -16.10 -3.48 -3.45
N VAL A 315 -15.97 -4.62 -4.15
CA VAL A 315 -15.04 -5.70 -3.77
C VAL A 315 -13.62 -5.16 -3.65
N VAL A 316 -13.15 -4.44 -4.68
CA VAL A 316 -11.80 -3.89 -4.73
C VAL A 316 -11.54 -2.92 -3.56
N SER A 317 -12.46 -1.99 -3.30
CA SER A 317 -12.31 -0.98 -2.24
C SER A 317 -12.28 -1.61 -0.84
N LEU A 318 -13.17 -2.58 -0.59
CA LEU A 318 -13.22 -3.30 0.69
C LEU A 318 -11.94 -4.10 0.92
N LEU A 319 -11.41 -4.77 -0.09
CA LEU A 319 -10.17 -5.52 0.03
C LEU A 319 -8.92 -4.64 0.16
N PHE A 320 -8.87 -3.46 -0.48
CA PHE A 320 -7.80 -2.49 -0.24
C PHE A 320 -7.80 -2.01 1.22
N THR A 321 -8.98 -1.76 1.77
CA THR A 321 -9.10 -1.45 3.21
C THR A 321 -8.57 -2.61 4.05
N CYS A 322 -8.87 -3.85 3.66
CA CYS A 322 -8.38 -5.04 4.38
C CYS A 322 -6.84 -5.17 4.34
N ILE A 323 -6.20 -4.80 3.23
CA ILE A 323 -4.73 -4.77 3.11
C ILE A 323 -4.13 -3.72 4.06
N SER A 324 -4.71 -2.52 4.12
CA SER A 324 -4.23 -1.46 5.03
C SER A 324 -4.35 -1.86 6.50
N VAL A 325 -5.49 -2.43 6.89
CA VAL A 325 -5.72 -2.90 8.27
C VAL A 325 -4.79 -4.05 8.62
N LEU A 326 -4.63 -5.04 7.73
CA LEU A 326 -3.72 -6.16 7.99
C LEU A 326 -2.26 -5.70 8.10
N SER A 327 -1.85 -4.70 7.32
CA SER A 327 -0.51 -4.11 7.41
C SER A 327 -0.27 -3.44 8.77
N ALA A 328 -1.27 -2.70 9.28
CA ALA A 328 -1.21 -2.12 10.62
C ALA A 328 -1.15 -3.20 11.71
N PHE A 329 -1.99 -4.24 11.59
CA PHE A 329 -2.02 -5.35 12.53
C PHE A 329 -0.67 -6.09 12.61
N ILE A 330 0.00 -6.31 11.48
CA ILE A 330 1.36 -6.89 11.45
C ILE A 330 2.35 -6.05 12.27
N VAL A 331 2.26 -4.72 12.22
CA VAL A 331 3.14 -3.84 13.02
C VAL A 331 2.88 -4.01 14.51
N ASP A 332 1.63 -4.26 14.91
CA ASP A 332 1.26 -4.41 16.32
C ASP A 332 1.72 -5.74 16.92
N ILE A 333 1.57 -6.85 16.19
CA ILE A 333 1.86 -8.20 16.71
C ILE A 333 3.35 -8.56 16.76
N PHE A 334 4.17 -7.98 15.88
CA PHE A 334 5.59 -8.31 15.77
C PHE A 334 6.44 -7.37 16.64
N PRO A 335 7.52 -7.86 17.28
CA PRO A 335 8.41 -7.04 18.08
C PRO A 335 9.14 -6.02 17.19
N THR A 336 9.50 -4.87 17.76
CA THR A 336 10.03 -3.69 17.03
C THR A 336 11.18 -3.99 16.06
N HIS A 337 12.09 -4.89 16.44
CA HIS A 337 13.23 -5.29 15.61
C HIS A 337 12.84 -6.15 14.38
N LEU A 338 11.63 -6.71 14.34
CA LEU A 338 11.12 -7.55 13.25
C LEU A 338 9.98 -6.89 12.44
N ARG A 339 9.35 -5.82 12.95
CA ARG A 339 8.17 -5.17 12.33
C ARG A 339 8.37 -4.84 10.85
N GLY A 340 9.44 -4.13 10.51
CA GLY A 340 9.71 -3.72 9.13
C GLY A 340 9.90 -4.91 8.18
N MET A 341 10.56 -5.98 8.65
CA MET A 341 10.75 -7.21 7.89
C MET A 341 9.42 -7.95 7.69
N ALA A 342 8.57 -8.00 8.71
CA ALA A 342 7.27 -8.66 8.63
C ALA A 342 6.30 -7.98 7.66
N VAL A 343 6.22 -6.65 7.69
CA VAL A 343 5.37 -5.88 6.77
C VAL A 343 5.88 -6.06 5.33
N SER A 344 7.18 -5.85 5.09
CA SER A 344 7.74 -5.95 3.73
C SER A 344 7.62 -7.34 3.12
N LEU A 345 7.85 -8.39 3.90
CA LEU A 345 7.70 -9.77 3.44
C LEU A 345 6.24 -10.14 3.15
N SER A 346 5.31 -9.69 4.00
CA SER A 346 3.87 -9.90 3.78
C SER A 346 3.38 -9.19 2.51
N LEU A 347 3.84 -7.95 2.27
CA LEU A 347 3.55 -7.22 1.04
C LEU A 347 4.17 -7.89 -0.20
N MET A 348 5.39 -8.44 -0.09
CA MET A 348 6.02 -9.17 -1.19
C MET A 348 5.19 -10.40 -1.58
N ILE A 349 4.71 -11.16 -0.61
CA ILE A 349 3.83 -12.31 -0.86
C ILE A 349 2.47 -11.86 -1.43
N GLY A 350 1.93 -10.74 -0.94
CA GLY A 350 0.77 -10.08 -1.55
C GLY A 350 0.96 -9.81 -3.04
N ARG A 351 2.12 -9.28 -3.44
CA ARG A 351 2.46 -9.02 -4.85
C ARG A 351 2.54 -10.29 -5.71
N ILE A 352 2.98 -11.42 -5.15
CA ILE A 352 2.88 -12.72 -5.84
C ILE A 352 1.41 -13.08 -6.06
N GLY A 353 0.56 -12.80 -5.07
CA GLY A 353 -0.89 -12.92 -5.16
C GLY A 353 -1.49 -12.13 -6.32
N ILE A 354 -1.01 -10.91 -6.61
CA ILE A 354 -1.46 -10.13 -7.78
C ILE A 354 -1.28 -10.93 -9.07
N VAL A 355 -0.07 -11.43 -9.31
CA VAL A 355 0.25 -12.17 -10.55
C VAL A 355 -0.60 -13.43 -10.67
N ALA A 356 -0.71 -14.20 -9.58
CA ALA A 356 -1.52 -15.40 -9.54
C ALA A 356 -3.02 -15.08 -9.76
N GLY A 357 -3.55 -14.08 -9.06
CA GLY A 357 -4.95 -13.67 -9.12
C GLY A 357 -5.35 -13.15 -10.50
N SER A 358 -4.55 -12.29 -11.12
CA SER A 358 -4.82 -11.79 -12.47
C SER A 358 -4.84 -12.90 -13.52
N PHE A 359 -3.98 -13.92 -13.38
CA PHE A 359 -3.99 -15.06 -14.29
C PHE A 359 -5.19 -16.01 -14.04
N VAL A 360 -5.45 -16.35 -12.77
CA VAL A 360 -6.55 -17.25 -12.38
C VAL A 360 -7.91 -16.65 -12.74
N VAL A 361 -8.16 -15.37 -12.44
CA VAL A 361 -9.44 -14.73 -12.75
C VAL A 361 -9.70 -14.71 -14.26
N GLY A 362 -8.70 -14.33 -15.06
CA GLY A 362 -8.84 -14.29 -16.52
C GLY A 362 -9.18 -15.63 -17.14
N THR A 363 -8.39 -16.65 -16.77
CA THR A 363 -8.59 -18.01 -17.32
C THR A 363 -9.91 -18.63 -16.88
N LEU A 364 -10.32 -18.44 -15.62
CA LEU A 364 -11.57 -19.00 -15.12
C LEU A 364 -12.80 -18.26 -15.65
N LEU A 365 -12.72 -16.95 -15.94
CA LEU A 365 -13.84 -16.21 -16.56
C LEU A 365 -14.26 -16.83 -17.90
N GLU A 366 -13.30 -17.30 -18.70
CA GLU A 366 -13.56 -17.93 -20.00
C GLU A 366 -14.01 -19.39 -19.88
N VAL A 367 -13.40 -20.16 -18.96
CA VAL A 367 -13.67 -21.60 -18.82
C VAL A 367 -14.91 -21.89 -17.99
N ASN A 368 -15.02 -21.26 -16.82
CA ASN A 368 -16.11 -21.49 -15.87
C ASN A 368 -16.34 -20.22 -15.02
N CYS A 369 -17.10 -19.29 -15.61
CA CYS A 369 -17.41 -18.00 -15.03
C CYS A 369 -18.05 -18.09 -13.63
N PHE A 370 -18.96 -19.06 -13.41
CA PHE A 370 -19.59 -19.28 -12.10
C PHE A 370 -18.54 -19.59 -11.02
N SER A 371 -17.56 -20.43 -11.34
CA SER A 371 -16.48 -20.77 -10.41
C SER A 371 -15.60 -19.57 -10.09
N THR A 372 -15.40 -18.64 -11.03
CA THR A 372 -14.67 -17.39 -10.76
C THR A 372 -15.33 -16.60 -9.65
N PHE A 373 -16.62 -16.30 -9.75
CA PHE A 373 -17.31 -15.47 -8.75
C PHE A 373 -17.44 -16.18 -7.40
N LEU A 374 -17.61 -17.51 -7.41
CA LEU A 374 -17.56 -18.31 -6.20
C LEU A 374 -16.20 -18.20 -5.50
N LEU A 375 -15.09 -18.22 -6.24
CA LEU A 375 -13.74 -18.03 -5.67
C LEU A 375 -13.54 -16.60 -5.19
N LEU A 376 -13.99 -15.60 -5.96
CA LEU A 376 -13.85 -14.18 -5.61
C LEU A 376 -14.56 -13.84 -4.30
N GLY A 377 -15.71 -14.47 -3.99
CA GLY A 377 -16.36 -14.29 -2.70
C GLY A 377 -15.96 -15.31 -1.63
N GLY A 378 -15.60 -16.53 -2.02
CA GLY A 378 -15.20 -17.60 -1.09
C GLY A 378 -13.84 -17.37 -0.45
N ILE A 379 -12.88 -16.78 -1.18
CA ILE A 379 -11.53 -16.50 -0.65
C ILE A 379 -11.59 -15.47 0.49
N PRO A 380 -12.24 -14.29 0.35
CA PRO A 380 -12.39 -13.35 1.46
C PRO A 380 -13.16 -13.95 2.65
N LEU A 381 -14.13 -14.83 2.41
CA LEU A 381 -14.85 -15.53 3.47
C LEU A 381 -13.95 -16.49 4.25
N GLY A 382 -13.08 -17.23 3.56
CA GLY A 382 -12.04 -18.04 4.19
C GLY A 382 -11.06 -17.20 5.00
N CYS A 383 -10.67 -16.02 4.49
CA CYS A 383 -9.86 -15.07 5.25
C CYS A 383 -10.59 -14.53 6.49
N ALA A 384 -11.90 -14.30 6.43
CA ALA A 384 -12.70 -13.91 7.60
C ALA A 384 -12.62 -14.99 8.70
N PHE A 385 -12.64 -16.27 8.33
CA PHE A 385 -12.44 -17.36 9.28
C PHE A 385 -11.03 -17.40 9.87
N LEU A 386 -10.00 -17.12 9.06
CA LEU A 386 -8.61 -17.08 9.54
C LEU A 386 -8.37 -15.99 10.59
N THR A 387 -9.18 -14.94 10.62
CA THR A 387 -9.05 -13.88 11.64
C THR A 387 -9.27 -14.37 13.07
N PHE A 388 -10.05 -15.43 13.27
CA PHE A 388 -10.26 -16.03 14.60
C PHE A 388 -9.00 -16.67 15.20
N PHE A 389 -8.01 -17.00 14.35
CA PHE A 389 -6.72 -17.57 14.77
C PHE A 389 -5.64 -16.50 14.95
N LEU A 390 -5.97 -15.22 14.73
CA LEU A 390 -5.07 -14.12 15.03
C LEU A 390 -5.14 -13.78 16.53
N PRO A 391 -4.02 -13.39 17.14
CA PRO A 391 -3.93 -13.17 18.56
C PRO A 391 -4.70 -11.89 18.91
N SER A 392 -5.60 -11.98 19.88
CA SER A 392 -6.23 -10.81 20.46
C SER A 392 -5.22 -10.08 21.35
N ASN A 393 -5.16 -8.75 21.26
CA ASN A 393 -4.27 -7.87 22.03
C ASN A 393 -4.31 -8.08 23.57
N GLN A 394 -5.26 -8.86 24.08
CA GLN A 394 -5.40 -9.22 25.49
C GLN A 394 -4.34 -10.23 25.97
N GLU A 395 -3.76 -11.06 25.09
CA GLU A 395 -2.86 -12.15 25.52
C GLU A 395 -1.37 -11.77 25.59
N GLN A 396 -0.93 -10.70 24.93
CA GLN A 396 0.50 -10.31 24.92
C GLN A 396 0.95 -9.45 26.12
N LYS A 397 0.03 -9.11 27.04
CA LYS A 397 0.34 -8.38 28.29
C LYS A 397 0.50 -9.28 29.53
N LYS A 398 0.46 -10.61 29.36
CA LYS A 398 0.87 -11.58 30.37
C LYS A 398 2.14 -12.28 29.90
#